data_AF-A0A1B9ILB5-F1
#
_entry.id   AF-A0A1B9ILB5-F1
#
_cell.length_a   1.000
_cell.length_b   1.000
_cell.length_c   1.000
_cell.angle_alpha   90.00
_cell.angle_beta   90.00
_cell.angle_gamma   90.00
#
_symmetry.space_group_name_H-M   'P 1'
#
loop_
_entity.id
_entity.type
_entity.pdbx_description
1 polymer ?
#
loop_
_entity_poly.entity_id
_entity_poly.type
_entity_poly.pdbx_seq_one_letter_code
_entity_poly.pdbx_strand_id
1 'polypeptide(L)'
;MRGAKNGIRLGQSMSVFSMVRYPYSSKKWIQQWAITTMNEWEFTFRKSSSFADQGDSGAGVVSRDGKFGGIVVGATGRGTGDESRAIIDIVYVMPMFHITERMTESGLGDFPAVIGFYVN
;
A
#
# COMPACT_ATOMS: atom_id res chain seq x y z
N MET A 1 -7.19 -0.92 -3.46
CA MET A 1 -6.00 -0.72 -4.31
C MET A 1 -6.23 -1.37 -5.66
N ARG A 2 -5.63 -0.85 -6.75
CA ARG A 2 -5.63 -1.51 -8.07
C ARG A 2 -4.21 -1.99 -8.40
N GLY A 3 -3.95 -3.27 -8.16
CA GLY A 3 -2.70 -3.95 -8.50
C GLY A 3 -2.66 -4.43 -9.95
N ALA A 4 -1.47 -4.50 -10.54
CA ALA A 4 -1.28 -4.95 -11.91
C ALA A 4 -1.58 -6.44 -12.07
N LYS A 5 -1.32 -7.27 -11.05
CA LYS A 5 -1.62 -8.71 -11.10
C LYS A 5 -2.99 -9.05 -10.52
N ASN A 6 -3.35 -8.38 -9.43
CA ASN A 6 -4.51 -8.75 -8.63
C ASN A 6 -5.76 -7.90 -8.89
N GLY A 7 -5.69 -6.94 -9.83
CA GLY A 7 -6.80 -6.04 -10.12
C GLY A 7 -7.20 -5.20 -8.92
N ILE A 8 -8.51 -4.95 -8.75
CA ILE A 8 -9.02 -4.14 -7.64
C ILE A 8 -9.22 -5.02 -6.40
N ARG A 9 -8.57 -4.65 -5.29
CA ARG A 9 -8.70 -5.29 -3.97
C ARG A 9 -9.15 -4.29 -2.92
N LEU A 10 -10.04 -4.73 -2.03
CA LEU A 10 -10.56 -3.94 -0.92
C LEU A 10 -9.90 -4.40 0.39
N GLY A 11 -9.34 -3.46 1.14
CA GLY A 11 -8.67 -3.71 2.41
C GLY A 11 -9.01 -2.64 3.43
N GLN A 12 -8.76 -2.94 4.70
CA GLN A 12 -8.96 -2.04 5.82
C GLN A 12 -7.62 -1.47 6.26
N SER A 13 -7.55 -0.14 6.39
CA SER A 13 -6.41 0.52 7.02
C SER A 13 -6.38 0.18 8.51
N MET A 14 -5.23 -0.24 9.00
CA MET A 14 -5.01 -0.49 10.42
C MET A 14 -4.69 0.81 11.15
N SER A 15 -4.94 0.83 12.47
CA SER A 15 -4.49 1.90 13.36
C SER A 15 -2.98 1.83 13.65
N VAL A 16 -2.35 0.71 13.30
CA VAL A 16 -0.90 0.51 13.43
C VAL A 16 -0.21 0.97 12.15
N PHE A 17 0.85 1.75 12.30
CA PHE A 17 1.66 2.26 11.19
C PHE A 17 3.01 1.54 11.15
N SER A 18 3.54 1.37 9.93
CA SER A 18 4.93 0.97 9.75
C SER A 18 5.82 2.21 9.74
N MET A 19 6.97 2.14 10.38
CA MET A 19 7.97 3.22 10.36
C MET A 19 9.20 2.76 9.60
N VAL A 20 9.51 3.45 8.50
CA VAL A 20 10.72 3.18 7.71
C VAL A 20 11.66 4.37 7.78
N ARG A 21 12.97 4.10 7.78
CA ARG A 21 13.97 5.16 7.75
C ARG A 21 13.87 5.88 6.41
N TYR A 22 13.94 7.20 6.44
CA TYR A 22 13.95 7.99 5.22
C TYR A 22 15.21 7.64 4.41
N PRO A 23 15.08 7.19 3.15
CA PRO A 23 16.24 6.74 2.37
C PRO A 23 17.26 7.85 2.11
N TYR A 24 16.82 9.12 2.17
CA TYR A 24 17.68 10.29 1.90
C TYR A 24 18.07 11.07 3.16
N SER A 25 17.72 10.59 4.36
CA SER A 25 18.17 11.19 5.62
C SER A 25 18.17 10.17 6.74
N SER A 26 19.31 10.03 7.40
CA SER A 26 19.45 9.20 8.60
C SER A 26 18.67 9.74 9.81
N LYS A 27 18.15 10.97 9.75
CA LYS A 27 17.48 11.67 10.85
C LYS A 27 15.95 11.71 10.73
N LYS A 28 15.39 11.30 9.59
CA LYS A 28 13.93 11.33 9.34
C LYS A 28 13.37 9.90 9.26
N TRP A 29 12.16 9.73 9.78
CA TRP A 29 11.36 8.52 9.65
C TRP A 29 10.10 8.84 8.84
N ILE A 30 9.67 7.89 8.02
CA ILE A 30 8.40 7.97 7.29
C ILE A 30 7.40 7.00 7.93
N GLN A 31 6.18 7.48 8.15
CA GLN A 31 5.05 6.64 8.51
C GLN A 31 4.39 6.10 7.24
N GLN A 32 4.27 4.78 7.17
CA GLN A 32 3.55 4.06 6.14
C GLN A 32 2.26 3.50 6.73
N TRP A 33 1.19 3.54 5.96
CA TRP A 33 -0.06 2.89 6.36
C TRP A 33 0.06 1.39 6.15
N ALA A 34 -0.42 0.62 7.12
CA ALA A 34 -0.61 -0.81 7.00
C ALA A 34 -2.07 -1.09 6.61
N ILE A 35 -2.27 -1.82 5.51
CA ILE A 35 -3.58 -2.24 5.03
C ILE A 35 -3.64 -3.76 5.07
N THR A 36 -4.67 -4.28 5.70
CA THR A 36 -4.98 -5.72 5.72
C THR A 36 -6.20 -6.02 4.85
N THR A 37 -6.40 -7.28 4.48
CA THR A 37 -7.64 -7.73 3.84
C THR A 37 -8.84 -7.51 4.77
N MET A 38 -10.02 -7.24 4.20
CA MET A 38 -11.25 -6.96 4.98
C MET A 38 -11.85 -8.19 5.68
N ASN A 39 -11.37 -9.41 5.40
CA ASN A 39 -12.05 -10.63 5.85
C ASN A 39 -11.08 -11.61 6.55
N GLU A 40 -11.27 -11.79 7.85
CA GLU A 40 -10.77 -12.97 8.58
C GLU A 40 -11.43 -14.27 8.06
N TRP A 41 -12.62 -14.18 7.45
CA TRP A 41 -13.40 -15.32 6.96
C TRP A 41 -12.92 -15.91 5.61
N GLU A 42 -12.11 -15.17 4.83
CA GLU A 42 -11.51 -15.71 3.60
C GLU A 42 -10.26 -16.58 3.90
N PHE A 43 -9.76 -16.58 5.13
CA PHE A 43 -8.65 -17.44 5.53
C PHE A 43 -9.03 -18.92 5.64
N THR A 44 -10.31 -19.24 5.85
CA THR A 44 -10.72 -20.61 6.24
C THR A 44 -11.21 -21.48 5.08
N PHE A 45 -11.67 -20.92 3.95
CA PHE A 45 -12.40 -21.72 2.94
C PHE A 45 -12.05 -21.52 1.47
N ARG A 46 -11.08 -20.68 1.12
CA ARG A 46 -10.57 -20.61 -0.25
C ARG A 46 -9.06 -20.71 -0.22
N LYS A 47 -8.49 -21.44 -1.19
CA LYS A 47 -7.06 -21.31 -1.53
C LYS A 47 -6.77 -19.82 -1.69
N SER A 48 -6.28 -19.18 -0.63
CA SER A 48 -6.33 -17.73 -0.54
C SER A 48 -5.39 -17.13 -1.57
N SER A 49 -5.95 -16.40 -2.53
CA SER A 49 -5.12 -15.51 -3.34
C SER A 49 -4.54 -14.47 -2.38
N SER A 50 -3.26 -14.20 -2.49
CA SER A 50 -2.58 -13.09 -1.83
C SER A 50 -3.38 -11.79 -2.01
N PHE A 51 -3.42 -10.97 -0.96
CA PHE A 51 -4.03 -9.66 -1.01
C PHE A 51 -3.21 -8.73 -1.92
N ALA A 52 -1.87 -8.83 -1.88
CA ALA A 52 -0.96 -8.24 -2.86
C ALA A 52 0.08 -9.24 -3.34
N ASP A 53 0.51 -9.13 -4.59
CA ASP A 53 1.58 -9.95 -5.16
C ASP A 53 2.77 -9.13 -5.65
N GLN A 54 3.87 -9.84 -5.88
CA GLN A 54 5.00 -9.28 -6.61
C GLN A 54 4.55 -8.74 -7.97
N GLY A 55 4.75 -7.44 -8.17
CA GLY A 55 4.27 -6.69 -9.33
C GLY A 55 3.19 -5.65 -9.00
N ASP A 56 2.60 -5.71 -7.81
CA ASP A 56 1.63 -4.72 -7.35
C ASP A 56 2.29 -3.48 -6.69
N SER A 57 3.63 -3.44 -6.60
CA SER A 57 4.36 -2.23 -6.17
C SER A 57 4.05 -1.05 -7.11
N GLY A 58 3.79 0.13 -6.55
CA GLY A 58 3.33 1.30 -7.28
C GLY A 58 1.81 1.35 -7.52
N ALA A 59 1.07 0.30 -7.14
CA ALA A 59 -0.39 0.30 -7.21
C ALA A 59 -1.00 1.46 -6.41
N GLY A 60 -2.00 2.11 -7.02
CA GLY A 60 -2.72 3.19 -6.38
C GLY A 60 -3.67 2.71 -5.28
N VAL A 61 -3.65 3.42 -4.16
CA VAL A 61 -4.59 3.22 -3.04
C VAL A 61 -5.56 4.38 -3.03
N VAL A 62 -6.84 4.05 -3.18
CA VAL A 62 -7.94 5.02 -3.22
C VAL A 62 -8.91 4.67 -2.10
N SER A 63 -9.37 5.67 -1.37
CA SER A 63 -10.43 5.54 -0.37
C SER A 63 -11.79 5.29 -1.03
N ARG A 64 -12.78 4.86 -0.24
CA ARG A 64 -14.13 4.59 -0.77
C ARG A 64 -14.81 5.82 -1.39
N ASP A 65 -14.47 7.01 -0.91
CA ASP A 65 -14.93 8.31 -1.45
C ASP A 65 -14.10 8.80 -2.64
N GLY A 66 -13.23 7.95 -3.22
CA GLY A 66 -12.50 8.25 -4.45
C GLY A 66 -11.24 9.10 -4.25
N LYS A 67 -10.83 9.40 -3.01
CA LYS A 67 -9.61 10.17 -2.74
C LYS A 67 -8.38 9.29 -2.85
N PHE A 68 -7.36 9.82 -3.52
CA PHE A 68 -6.09 9.12 -3.62
C PHE A 68 -5.32 9.21 -2.30
N GLY A 69 -5.10 8.06 -1.67
CA GLY A 69 -4.47 7.98 -0.36
C GLY A 69 -2.97 7.75 -0.41
N GLY A 70 -2.49 6.96 -1.38
CA GLY A 70 -1.08 6.59 -1.45
C GLY A 70 -0.76 5.58 -2.53
N ILE A 71 0.48 5.10 -2.51
CA ILE A 71 0.97 4.03 -3.39
C ILE A 71 1.48 2.84 -2.58
N VAL A 72 1.28 1.64 -3.09
CA VAL A 72 1.82 0.42 -2.50
C VAL A 72 3.34 0.41 -2.67
N VAL A 73 4.07 0.17 -1.58
CA VAL A 73 5.54 0.09 -1.58
C VAL A 73 6.05 -1.31 -1.25
N GLY A 74 5.21 -2.15 -0.66
CA GLY A 74 5.55 -3.53 -0.38
C GLY A 74 4.41 -4.25 0.32
N ALA A 75 4.61 -5.53 0.53
CA ALA A 75 3.71 -6.37 1.33
C ALA A 75 4.54 -7.40 2.07
N THR A 76 4.00 -7.94 3.16
CA THR A 76 4.59 -9.12 3.84
C THR A 76 4.55 -10.35 2.94
N GLY A 77 3.62 -10.38 1.97
CA GLY A 77 3.33 -11.53 1.15
C GLY A 77 2.72 -12.67 1.97
N ARG A 78 2.34 -13.74 1.28
CA ARG A 78 1.91 -14.97 1.94
C ARG A 78 3.15 -15.66 2.50
N GLY A 79 3.28 -15.69 3.83
CA GLY A 79 4.25 -16.54 4.51
C GLY A 79 4.13 -17.99 4.03
N THR A 80 5.27 -18.64 3.77
CA THR A 80 5.34 -20.06 3.43
C THR A 80 5.37 -20.95 4.69
N GLY A 81 4.89 -20.43 5.82
CA GLY A 81 4.93 -21.14 7.11
C GLY A 81 3.83 -22.18 7.23
N ASP A 82 4.12 -23.25 7.97
CA ASP A 82 3.18 -24.26 8.43
C ASP A 82 1.78 -23.67 8.68
N GLU A 83 0.74 -24.39 8.25
CA GLU A 83 -0.69 -24.04 8.31
C GLU A 83 -1.20 -23.64 9.71
N SER A 84 -0.35 -23.73 10.74
CA SER A 84 -0.59 -23.35 12.13
C SER A 84 -0.40 -21.86 12.46
N ARG A 85 0.18 -21.05 11.55
CA ARG A 85 0.28 -19.59 11.76
C ARG A 85 -0.65 -18.86 10.80
N ALA A 86 -1.65 -18.16 11.34
CA ALA A 86 -2.43 -17.19 10.58
C ALA A 86 -1.50 -16.07 10.08
N ILE A 87 -1.03 -16.21 8.85
CA ILE A 87 -0.19 -15.21 8.20
C ILE A 87 -1.12 -14.11 7.74
N ILE A 88 -1.16 -13.01 8.48
CA ILE A 88 -1.84 -11.79 8.05
C ILE A 88 -1.05 -11.22 6.87
N ASP A 89 -1.71 -11.09 5.71
CA ASP A 89 -1.13 -10.43 4.55
C ASP A 89 -1.30 -8.91 4.70
N ILE A 90 -0.20 -8.24 5.04
CA ILE A 90 -0.14 -6.80 5.29
C ILE A 90 0.50 -6.12 4.08
N VAL A 91 -0.19 -5.12 3.55
CA VAL A 91 0.30 -4.23 2.50
C VAL A 91 0.72 -2.90 3.11
N TYR A 92 1.93 -2.47 2.77
CA TYR A 92 2.49 -1.20 3.19
C TYR A 92 2.28 -0.15 2.09
N VAL A 93 1.76 1.00 2.51
CA VAL A 93 1.38 2.10 1.61
C VAL A 93 2.13 3.36 2.01
N MET A 94 2.79 3.98 1.04
CA MET A 94 3.35 5.31 1.16
C MET A 94 2.24 6.33 0.99
N PRO A 95 1.92 7.13 2.03
CA PRO A 95 0.89 8.15 1.92
C PRO A 95 1.29 9.24 0.91
N MET A 96 0.30 9.76 0.19
CA MET A 96 0.57 10.77 -0.85
C MET A 96 1.17 12.06 -0.32
N PHE A 97 0.83 12.47 0.90
CA PHE A 97 1.35 13.71 1.46
C PHE A 97 2.89 13.70 1.57
N HIS A 98 3.49 12.54 1.87
CA HIS A 98 4.95 12.41 1.87
C HIS A 98 5.57 12.51 0.47
N ILE A 99 4.85 12.07 -0.55
CA ILE A 99 5.29 12.19 -1.95
C ILE A 99 5.21 13.65 -2.39
N THR A 100 4.12 14.35 -2.07
CA THR A 100 3.93 15.76 -2.42
C THR A 100 4.88 16.68 -1.66
N GLU A 101 5.13 16.43 -0.38
CA GLU A 101 6.18 17.11 0.39
C GLU A 101 7.52 16.99 -0.32
N ARG A 102 7.86 15.77 -0.77
CA ARG A 102 9.14 15.55 -1.44
C ARG A 102 9.21 16.24 -2.81
N MET A 103 8.16 16.16 -3.62
CA MET A 103 8.12 16.88 -4.89
C MET A 103 8.35 18.38 -4.67
N THR A 104 7.72 18.96 -3.64
CA THR A 104 7.90 20.36 -3.26
C THR A 104 9.34 20.66 -2.82
N GLU A 105 9.91 19.86 -1.90
CA GLU A 105 11.31 20.00 -1.47
C GLU A 105 12.32 19.87 -2.63
N SER A 106 11.98 19.10 -3.67
CA SER A 106 12.79 18.91 -4.86
C SER A 106 12.62 20.01 -5.92
N GLY A 107 11.84 21.06 -5.63
CA GLY A 107 11.59 22.16 -6.56
C GLY A 107 10.58 21.83 -7.67
N LEU A 108 9.84 20.72 -7.54
CA LEU A 108 8.77 20.32 -8.47
C LEU A 108 7.38 20.83 -8.02
N GLY A 109 7.33 21.73 -7.04
CA GLY A 109 6.08 22.22 -6.41
C GLY A 109 5.13 22.98 -7.34
N ASP A 110 5.62 23.50 -8.47
CA ASP A 110 4.82 24.24 -9.46
C ASP A 110 4.27 23.37 -10.60
N PHE A 111 4.50 22.05 -10.59
CA PHE A 111 3.76 21.17 -11.48
C PHE A 111 2.32 21.07 -10.97
N PRO A 112 1.30 21.54 -11.73
CA PRO A 112 -0.08 21.18 -11.40
C PRO A 112 -0.09 19.66 -11.36
N ALA A 113 -0.40 19.08 -10.20
CA ALA A 113 -0.44 17.65 -9.97
C ALA A 113 -1.60 17.04 -10.77
N VAL A 114 -1.52 17.07 -12.10
CA VAL A 114 -2.28 16.23 -13.00
C VAL A 114 -1.60 14.87 -12.95
N ILE A 115 -1.74 14.20 -11.80
CA ILE A 115 -1.56 12.76 -11.73
C ILE A 115 -2.79 12.18 -12.41
N GLY A 116 -2.75 12.16 -13.75
CA GLY A 116 -3.75 11.51 -14.58
C GLY A 116 -3.62 10.01 -14.38
N PHE A 117 -4.60 9.41 -13.69
CA PHE A 117 -4.72 7.97 -13.66
C PHE A 117 -5.27 7.51 -15.02
N TYR A 118 -4.43 6.87 -15.82
CA TYR A 118 -4.90 6.11 -16.97
C TYR A 118 -5.74 4.93 -16.47
N VAL A 119 -7.06 5.07 -16.64
CA VAL A 119 -8.01 3.97 -16.54
C VAL A 119 -8.15 3.43 -17.96
N ASN A 120 -7.42 2.36 -18.28
CA ASN A 120 -7.91 1.41 -19.28
C ASN A 120 -8.97 0.53 -18.63
#